data_AF-A0A3S3QN79-F1
#
_entry.id   AF-A0A3S3QN79-F1
#
_cell.length_a   1.000
_cell.length_b   1.000
_cell.length_c   1.000
_cell.angle_alpha   90.00
_cell.angle_beta   90.00
_cell.angle_gamma   90.00
#
_symmetry.space_group_name_H-M   'P 1'
#
loop_
_entity.id
_entity.type
_entity.pdbx_description
1 polymer ?
#
loop_
_entity_poly.entity_id
_entity_poly.type
_entity_poly.pdbx_seq_one_letter_code
_entity_poly.pdbx_strand_id
1 'polypeptide(L)'
;MDFTITKGLDIPISGTPEQTIQEGTPVTEVALLGFDYIGLKPTMKVRVDDQVATGQLLFTDKKNPGVRFTAPAPGKVIAIHRGPRRRFESLVIELEGEERL
;
A
#
# COMPACT_ATOMS: atom_id res chain seq x y z
N MET A 1 -1.45 -25.75 -31.74
CA MET A 1 -0.48 -24.92 -31.00
C MET A 1 -0.56 -23.55 -31.63
N ASP A 2 -1.32 -22.67 -30.99
CA ASP A 2 -1.54 -21.31 -31.52
C ASP A 2 -0.53 -20.38 -30.86
N PHE A 3 0.46 -19.92 -31.63
CA PHE A 3 1.44 -18.96 -31.16
C PHE A 3 0.91 -17.55 -31.41
N THR A 4 0.75 -16.75 -30.35
CA THR A 4 0.38 -15.33 -30.47
C THR A 4 1.65 -14.49 -30.64
N ILE A 5 1.87 -13.96 -31.83
CA ILE A 5 2.98 -13.02 -32.09
C ILE A 5 2.48 -11.60 -31.79
N THR A 6 3.02 -10.98 -30.74
CA THR A 6 2.76 -9.57 -30.41
C THR A 6 3.89 -8.69 -30.97
N LYS A 7 3.56 -7.60 -31.65
CA LYS A 7 4.54 -6.60 -32.11
C LYS A 7 4.97 -5.72 -30.93
N GLY A 8 5.86 -6.23 -30.10
CA GLY A 8 6.51 -5.49 -29.01
C GLY A 8 7.97 -5.18 -29.36
N LEU A 9 8.51 -4.13 -28.75
CA LEU A 9 9.94 -3.81 -28.76
C LEU A 9 10.50 -4.08 -27.36
N ASP A 10 11.56 -4.87 -27.27
CA ASP A 10 12.33 -4.98 -26.03
C ASP A 10 13.07 -3.66 -25.81
N ILE A 11 12.72 -2.95 -24.73
CA ILE A 11 13.28 -1.63 -24.45
C ILE A 11 14.72 -1.82 -23.93
N PRO A 12 15.75 -1.26 -24.59
CA PRO A 12 17.14 -1.43 -24.20
C PRO A 12 17.48 -0.52 -23.01
N ILE A 13 17.10 -0.95 -21.81
CA ILE A 13 17.38 -0.23 -20.54
C ILE A 13 18.50 -0.97 -19.80
N SER A 14 19.49 -0.24 -19.31
CA SER A 14 20.55 -0.79 -18.45
C SER A 14 20.07 -0.94 -17.00
N GLY A 15 20.71 -1.83 -16.24
CA GLY A 15 20.37 -2.04 -14.82
C GLY A 15 19.41 -3.21 -14.56
N THR A 16 19.34 -4.19 -15.46
CA THR A 16 18.57 -5.42 -15.24
C THR A 16 18.99 -6.08 -13.93
N PRO A 17 18.04 -6.40 -13.03
CA PRO A 17 18.36 -7.03 -11.76
C PRO A 17 18.80 -8.48 -11.96
N GLU A 18 19.70 -8.94 -11.10
CA GLU A 18 20.01 -10.36 -11.00
C GLU A 18 18.75 -11.12 -10.58
N GLN A 19 18.47 -12.24 -11.26
CA GLN A 19 17.27 -13.05 -11.00
C GLN A 19 17.49 -14.01 -9.81
N THR A 20 17.92 -13.45 -8.69
CA THR A 20 18.14 -14.14 -7.41
C THR A 20 17.43 -13.39 -6.29
N ILE A 21 16.89 -14.13 -5.31
CA ILE A 21 16.22 -13.53 -4.15
C ILE A 21 17.26 -13.31 -3.06
N GLN A 22 17.32 -12.10 -2.54
CA GLN A 22 18.20 -11.69 -1.45
C GLN A 22 17.37 -10.98 -0.38
N GLU A 23 17.83 -11.02 0.87
CA GLU A 23 17.19 -10.25 1.93
C GLU A 23 17.38 -8.75 1.66
N GLY A 24 16.28 -8.00 1.70
CA GLY A 24 16.28 -6.55 1.57
C GLY A 24 16.73 -5.86 2.85
N THR A 25 16.91 -4.55 2.78
CA THR A 25 17.10 -3.73 3.98
C THR A 25 15.85 -3.83 4.88
N PRO A 26 16.01 -3.92 6.21
CA PRO A 26 14.86 -3.90 7.12
C PRO A 26 13.98 -2.68 6.90
N VAL A 27 12.67 -2.91 6.79
CA VAL A 27 11.66 -1.87 6.64
C VAL A 27 11.10 -1.51 8.01
N THR A 28 11.00 -0.23 8.33
CA THR A 28 10.45 0.26 9.61
C THR A 28 9.07 0.89 9.46
N GLU A 29 8.70 1.30 8.24
CA GLU A 29 7.45 1.98 7.96
C GLU A 29 6.83 1.46 6.66
N VAL A 30 5.51 1.35 6.66
CA VAL A 30 4.71 0.96 5.48
C VAL A 30 3.56 1.92 5.29
N ALA A 31 3.09 2.07 4.05
CA ALA A 31 1.98 2.95 3.76
C ALA A 31 1.04 2.41 2.70
N LEU A 32 -0.24 2.77 2.81
CA LEU A 32 -1.18 2.68 1.70
C LEU A 32 -1.28 4.04 1.01
N LEU A 33 -1.11 4.06 -0.32
CA LEU A 33 -1.16 5.28 -1.11
C LEU A 33 -2.53 5.46 -1.74
N GLY A 34 -3.09 6.66 -1.61
CA GLY A 34 -4.39 6.99 -2.21
C GLY A 34 -4.37 7.02 -3.74
N PHE A 35 -3.20 7.25 -4.35
CA PHE A 35 -3.04 7.37 -5.80
C PHE A 35 -3.10 6.04 -6.55
N ASP A 36 -2.84 4.92 -5.86
CA ASP A 36 -2.90 3.58 -6.45
C ASP A 36 -4.34 3.15 -6.78
N TYR A 37 -5.32 3.84 -6.21
CA TYR A 37 -6.75 3.50 -6.31
C TYR A 37 -7.51 4.61 -7.05
N ILE A 38 -7.75 4.39 -8.33
CA ILE A 38 -8.41 5.36 -9.21
C ILE A 38 -9.80 5.73 -8.65
N GLY A 39 -9.98 7.02 -8.37
CA GLY A 39 -11.27 7.57 -7.96
C GLY A 39 -11.62 7.39 -6.47
N LEU A 40 -10.73 6.84 -5.65
CA LEU A 40 -10.92 6.57 -4.23
C LEU A 40 -11.51 7.76 -3.46
N LYS A 41 -12.57 7.52 -2.67
CA LYS A 41 -13.09 8.46 -1.68
C LYS A 41 -13.06 7.82 -0.29
N PRO A 42 -11.97 7.97 0.47
CA PRO A 42 -11.76 7.19 1.67
C PRO A 42 -12.63 7.68 2.84
N THR A 43 -13.20 6.73 3.56
CA THR A 43 -13.84 6.93 4.87
C THR A 43 -12.95 6.28 5.92
N MET A 44 -12.23 7.10 6.69
CA MET A 44 -11.27 6.61 7.69
C MET A 44 -11.97 5.88 8.82
N LYS A 45 -11.36 4.78 9.27
CA LYS A 45 -11.74 3.98 10.45
C LYS A 45 -10.69 4.02 11.56
N VAL A 46 -9.54 4.63 11.27
CA VAL A 46 -8.46 4.90 12.21
C VAL A 46 -8.07 6.38 12.15
N ARG A 47 -7.29 6.81 13.13
CA ARG A 47 -6.62 8.12 13.21
C ARG A 47 -5.14 7.93 13.51
N VAL A 48 -4.38 9.02 13.43
CA VAL A 48 -3.01 9.06 13.94
C VAL A 48 -3.00 8.68 15.41
N ASP A 49 -1.96 7.96 15.81
CA ASP A 49 -1.73 7.32 17.12
C ASP A 49 -2.55 6.07 17.42
N ASP A 50 -3.44 5.62 16.52
CA ASP A 50 -4.11 4.33 16.71
C ASP A 50 -3.13 3.17 16.47
N GLN A 51 -3.23 2.14 17.32
CA GLN A 51 -2.59 0.84 17.14
C GLN A 51 -3.42 -0.02 16.19
N VAL A 52 -2.75 -0.72 15.27
CA VAL A 52 -3.38 -1.57 14.26
C VAL A 52 -2.74 -2.95 14.22
N ALA A 53 -3.58 -3.97 14.08
CA ALA A 53 -3.17 -5.36 13.82
C ALA A 53 -3.12 -5.65 12.32
N THR A 54 -2.43 -6.70 11.89
CA THR A 54 -2.42 -7.12 10.48
C THR A 54 -3.85 -7.43 10.03
N GLY A 55 -4.24 -6.94 8.85
CA GLY A 55 -5.59 -7.13 8.34
C GLY A 55 -6.67 -6.26 9.01
N GLN A 56 -6.31 -5.43 10.00
CA GLN A 56 -7.25 -4.49 10.62
C GLN A 56 -7.74 -3.45 9.60
N LEU A 57 -9.03 -3.11 9.65
CA LEU A 57 -9.63 -2.13 8.75
C LEU A 57 -9.10 -0.71 9.02
N LEU A 58 -8.49 -0.10 8.01
CA LEU A 58 -7.98 1.27 8.07
C LEU A 58 -8.98 2.28 7.50
N PHE A 59 -9.52 1.99 6.31
CA PHE A 59 -10.52 2.83 5.65
C PHE A 59 -11.33 2.04 4.62
N THR A 60 -12.44 2.63 4.17
CA THR A 60 -13.29 2.10 3.09
C THR A 60 -13.44 3.12 1.97
N ASP A 61 -13.85 2.68 0.78
CA ASP A 61 -14.19 3.61 -0.31
C ASP A 61 -15.70 3.92 -0.33
N LYS A 62 -16.07 5.19 -0.19
CA LYS A 62 -17.47 5.64 -0.29
C LYS A 62 -18.06 5.41 -1.69
N LYS A 63 -17.23 5.41 -2.73
CA LYS A 63 -17.69 5.19 -4.12
C LYS A 63 -17.83 3.72 -4.48
N ASN A 64 -17.11 2.84 -3.80
CA ASN A 64 -17.13 1.40 -4.02
C ASN A 64 -17.51 0.68 -2.73
N PRO A 65 -18.81 0.65 -2.37
CA PRO A 65 -19.28 -0.02 -1.17
C PRO A 65 -18.82 -1.48 -1.11
N GLY A 66 -18.39 -1.93 0.07
CA GLY A 66 -17.86 -3.29 0.29
C GLY A 66 -16.34 -3.38 0.19
N VAL A 67 -15.67 -2.44 -0.47
CA VAL A 67 -14.20 -2.41 -0.53
C VAL A 67 -13.62 -1.95 0.81
N ARG A 68 -12.68 -2.74 1.32
CA ARG A 68 -12.01 -2.57 2.62
C ARG A 68 -10.51 -2.51 2.40
N PHE A 69 -9.86 -1.49 2.97
CA PHE A 69 -8.42 -1.32 2.93
C PHE A 69 -7.87 -1.57 4.33
N THR A 70 -6.93 -2.50 4.44
CA THR A 70 -6.49 -3.05 5.72
C THR A 70 -5.00 -2.82 5.97
N ALA A 71 -4.59 -2.87 7.23
CA ALA A 71 -3.19 -2.76 7.61
C ALA A 71 -2.39 -3.93 7.03
N PRO A 72 -1.29 -3.68 6.30
CA PRO A 72 -0.43 -4.73 5.76
C PRO A 72 0.43 -5.40 6.82
N ALA A 73 0.60 -4.78 7.99
CA ALA A 73 1.43 -5.24 9.09
C ALA A 73 0.97 -4.56 10.41
N PRO A 74 1.34 -5.11 11.58
CA PRO A 74 0.96 -4.52 12.86
C PRO A 74 1.82 -3.30 13.17
N GLY A 75 1.28 -2.37 13.97
CA GLY A 75 2.02 -1.22 14.46
C GLY A 75 1.15 -0.01 14.68
N LYS A 76 1.78 1.17 14.63
CA LYS A 76 1.15 2.44 14.98
C LYS A 76 0.92 3.31 13.76
N VAL A 77 -0.28 3.86 13.61
CA VAL A 77 -0.55 4.88 12.57
C VAL A 77 0.15 6.18 12.93
N ILE A 78 1.28 6.48 12.29
CA ILE A 78 2.07 7.68 12.58
C ILE A 78 1.66 8.89 11.73
N ALA A 79 1.05 8.68 10.56
CA ALA A 79 0.62 9.78 9.72
C ALA A 79 -0.56 9.44 8.80
N ILE A 80 -1.41 10.45 8.56
CA ILE A 80 -2.44 10.43 7.52
C ILE A 80 -2.27 11.71 6.69
N HIS A 81 -1.56 11.60 5.58
CA HIS A 81 -1.26 12.72 4.70
C HIS A 81 -2.47 13.09 3.85
N ARG A 82 -2.72 14.41 3.78
CA ARG A 82 -3.79 14.98 2.97
C ARG A 82 -3.28 16.14 2.16
N GLY A 83 -3.51 16.06 0.86
CA GLY A 83 -3.17 17.12 -0.09
C GLY A 83 -4.26 18.19 -0.23
N PRO A 84 -4.14 19.03 -1.27
CA PRO A 84 -5.12 20.06 -1.59
C PRO A 84 -6.55 19.51 -1.67
N ARG A 85 -7.53 20.29 -1.18
CA ARG A 85 -8.94 19.90 -1.06
C ARG A 85 -9.17 18.63 -0.24
N ARG A 86 -8.25 18.31 0.70
CA ARG A 86 -8.28 17.16 1.61
C ARG A 86 -8.21 15.80 0.90
N ARG A 87 -7.61 15.76 -0.30
CA ARG A 87 -7.33 14.51 -1.01
C ARG A 87 -6.48 13.61 -0.10
N PHE A 88 -6.85 12.35 0.04
CA PHE A 88 -6.03 11.38 0.76
C PHE A 88 -4.80 11.03 -0.09
N GLU A 89 -3.61 11.13 0.50
CA GLU A 89 -2.35 10.85 -0.18
C GLU A 89 -1.75 9.55 0.35
N SER A 90 -1.60 9.41 1.66
CA SER A 90 -1.11 8.19 2.28
C SER A 90 -1.51 8.04 3.74
N LEU A 91 -1.55 6.79 4.20
CA LEU A 91 -1.63 6.42 5.61
C LEU A 91 -0.38 5.61 5.93
N VAL A 92 0.43 6.09 6.86
CA VAL A 92 1.73 5.51 7.23
C VAL A 92 1.61 4.82 8.58
N ILE A 93 2.13 3.60 8.64
CA ILE A 93 2.22 2.76 9.83
C ILE A 93 3.70 2.55 10.14
N GLU A 94 4.11 2.92 11.35
CA GLU A 94 5.38 2.50 11.93
C GLU A 94 5.22 1.06 12.44
N LEU A 95 6.09 0.17 12.00
CA LEU A 95 6.00 -1.26 12.27
C LEU A 95 6.43 -1.55 13.72
N GLU A 96 5.58 -2.25 14.46
CA GLU A 96 5.90 -2.72 15.81
C GLU A 96 5.95 -4.26 15.84
N GLY A 97 7.17 -4.82 15.73
CA GLY A 97 7.45 -6.25 15.95
C GLY A 97 6.66 -7.25 15.09
N GLU A 98 6.84 -8.54 15.37
CA GLU A 98 5.92 -9.56 14.89
C GLU A 98 4.65 -9.54 15.76
N GLU A 99 3.50 -9.59 15.09
CA GLU A 99 2.18 -9.62 15.70
C GLU A 99 2.13 -10.63 16.86
N ARG A 100 2.08 -10.12 18.09
CA ARG A 100 1.94 -10.96 19.28
C ARG A 100 0.46 -11.34 19.39
N LEU A 101 0.10 -12.43 18.73
CA LEU A 101 -1.17 -13.14 18.97
C LEU A 101 -1.25 -13.61 20.43
#